data_AF-A0A4Y2FCT3-F1
#
_entry.id   AF-A0A4Y2FCT3-F1
#
_cell.length_a   1.000
_cell.length_b   1.000
_cell.length_c   1.000
_cell.angle_alpha   90.00
_cell.angle_beta   90.00
_cell.angle_gamma   90.00
#
_symmetry.space_group_name_H-M   'P 1'
#
loop_
_entity.id
_entity.type
_entity.pdbx_description
1 polymer ?
#
loop_
_entity_poly.entity_id
_entity_poly.type
_entity_poly.pdbx_seq_one_letter_code
_entity_poly.pdbx_strand_id
1 'polypeptide(L)'
;MKIAHIIKISLDCENTKSVVTKKTESVINQVNAQRRLDIEKNRKRLIPIIQTIRFCGRQQIEVRGHRYGGRIGLEEPEKNDGNFRSLLRYRANSGDNDFKD
;
A
#
# COMPACT_ATOMS: atom_id res chain seq x y z
N MET A 1 -42.61 -0.23 15.55
CA MET A 1 -41.39 -0.97 15.10
C MET A 1 -40.68 -0.38 13.87
N LYS A 2 -41.35 0.19 12.85
CA LYS A 2 -40.68 0.73 11.64
C LYS A 2 -39.70 1.89 11.89
N ILE A 3 -40.01 2.81 12.80
CA ILE A 3 -39.18 3.99 13.09
C ILE A 3 -37.82 3.59 13.69
N ALA A 4 -37.79 2.65 14.66
CA ALA A 4 -36.55 2.16 15.25
C ALA A 4 -35.62 1.50 14.23
N HIS A 5 -36.21 0.80 13.24
CA HIS A 5 -35.44 0.19 12.16
C HIS A 5 -34.79 1.23 11.25
N ILE A 6 -35.52 2.29 10.90
CA ILE A 6 -35.01 3.41 10.09
C ILE A 6 -33.87 4.14 10.82
N ILE A 7 -34.01 4.39 12.12
CA ILE A 7 -32.97 5.03 12.94
C ILE A 7 -31.69 4.19 12.97
N LYS A 8 -31.81 2.87 13.15
CA LYS A 8 -30.65 1.97 13.14
C LYS A 8 -29.89 2.05 11.80
N ILE A 9 -30.61 2.00 10.67
CA ILE A 9 -30.00 2.12 9.34
C ILE A 9 -29.25 3.45 9.21
N SER A 10 -29.85 4.55 9.63
CA SER A 10 -29.23 5.88 9.56
C SER A 10 -27.92 5.94 10.36
N LEU A 11 -27.92 5.41 11.58
CA LEU A 11 -26.74 5.34 12.44
C LEU A 11 -25.63 4.48 11.83
N ASP A 12 -25.98 3.34 11.24
CA ASP A 12 -25.02 2.46 10.57
C ASP A 12 -24.40 3.17 9.34
N CYS A 13 -25.19 3.94 8.58
CA CYS A 13 -24.69 4.77 7.48
C CYS A 13 -23.73 5.87 7.95
N GLU A 14 -24.02 6.53 9.07
CA GLU A 14 -23.13 7.55 9.64
C GLU A 14 -21.82 6.95 10.13
N ASN A 15 -21.88 5.80 10.78
CA ASN A 15 -20.69 5.06 11.24
C ASN A 15 -19.83 4.58 10.06
N THR A 16 -20.43 4.04 9.00
CA THR A 16 -19.65 3.64 7.82
C THR A 16 -18.97 4.83 7.15
N LYS A 17 -19.67 5.97 7.03
CA LYS A 17 -19.10 7.22 6.51
C LYS A 17 -17.91 7.72 7.36
N SER A 18 -18.01 7.68 8.69
CA SER A 18 -16.94 8.12 9.58
C SER A 18 -15.68 7.25 9.46
N VAL A 19 -15.86 5.93 9.32
CA VAL A 19 -14.76 4.97 9.09
C VAL A 19 -14.09 5.20 7.73
N VAL A 20 -14.87 5.36 6.66
CA VAL A 20 -14.32 5.57 5.29
C VAL A 20 -13.59 6.90 5.18
N THR A 21 -14.09 7.95 5.83
CA THR A 21 -13.43 9.27 5.89
C THR A 21 -12.26 9.33 6.89
N LYS A 22 -11.91 8.20 7.54
CA LYS A 22 -10.85 8.09 8.55
C LYS A 22 -11.04 8.99 9.78
N LYS A 23 -12.28 9.40 10.07
CA LYS A 23 -12.60 10.11 11.31
C LYS A 23 -12.62 9.16 12.52
N THR A 24 -12.97 7.91 12.27
CA THR A 24 -13.02 6.85 13.29
C THR A 24 -12.34 5.60 12.75
N GLU A 25 -11.60 4.86 13.58
CA GLU A 25 -11.08 3.56 13.18
C GLU A 25 -12.19 2.51 13.11
N SER A 26 -12.10 1.57 12.16
CA SER A 26 -13.00 0.42 12.13
C SER A 26 -12.83 -0.43 13.39
N VAL A 27 -13.90 -1.06 13.88
CA VAL A 27 -13.88 -1.96 15.05
C VAL A 27 -12.78 -3.02 14.95
N ILE A 28 -12.56 -3.60 13.77
CA ILE A 28 -11.51 -4.62 13.56
C ILE A 28 -10.12 -4.05 13.88
N ASN A 29 -9.83 -2.82 13.46
CA ASN A 29 -8.54 -2.18 13.74
C ASN A 29 -8.42 -1.73 15.20
N GLN A 30 -9.53 -1.38 15.85
CA GLN A 30 -9.56 -1.04 17.28
C GLN A 30 -9.23 -2.25 18.16
N VAL A 31 -9.75 -3.43 17.79
CA VAL A 31 -9.57 -4.67 18.56
C VAL A 31 -8.28 -5.41 18.18
N ASN A 32 -7.81 -5.27 16.93
CA ASN A 32 -6.64 -5.98 16.43
C ASN A 32 -5.44 -5.05 16.21
N ALA A 33 -4.61 -4.93 17.23
CA ALA A 33 -3.41 -4.11 17.20
C ALA A 33 -2.39 -4.55 16.12
N GLN A 34 -2.23 -5.86 15.89
CA GLN A 34 -1.31 -6.38 14.87
C GLN A 34 -1.71 -5.92 13.47
N ARG A 35 -3.00 -6.00 13.16
CA ARG A 35 -3.54 -5.52 11.89
C ARG A 35 -3.21 -4.04 11.64
N ARG A 36 -3.23 -3.22 12.70
CA ARG A 36 -2.88 -1.80 12.61
C ARG A 36 -1.42 -1.60 12.24
N LEU A 37 -0.51 -2.35 12.86
CA LEU A 37 0.91 -2.33 12.54
C LEU A 37 1.17 -2.76 11.09
N ASP A 38 0.49 -3.81 10.63
CA ASP A 38 0.62 -4.29 9.25
C ASP A 38 0.13 -3.25 8.23
N ILE A 39 -0.99 -2.56 8.51
CA ILE A 39 -1.49 -1.47 7.68
C ILE A 39 -0.47 -0.34 7.59
N GLU A 40 0.13 0.05 8.71
CA GLU A 40 1.12 1.12 8.75
C GLU A 40 2.39 0.72 7.97
N LYS A 41 2.90 -0.50 8.19
CA LYS A 41 4.06 -1.05 7.47
C LYS A 41 3.80 -1.10 5.96
N ASN A 42 2.62 -1.57 5.54
CA ASN A 42 2.24 -1.61 4.14
C ASN A 42 2.08 -0.21 3.52
N ARG A 43 1.55 0.77 4.26
CA ARG A 43 1.48 2.17 3.79
C ARG A 43 2.87 2.73 3.54
N LYS A 44 3.82 2.52 4.46
CA LYS A 44 5.21 2.96 4.30
C LYS A 44 5.86 2.32 3.07
N ARG A 45 5.61 1.03 2.81
CA ARG A 45 6.06 0.32 1.60
C ARG A 45 5.40 0.83 0.31
N LEU A 46 4.13 1.19 0.31
CA LEU A 46 3.46 1.64 -0.92
C LEU A 46 3.96 3.00 -1.43
N ILE A 47 4.46 3.87 -0.54
CA ILE A 47 4.99 5.19 -0.90
C ILE A 47 6.11 5.10 -1.96
N PRO A 48 7.23 4.38 -1.73
CA PRO A 48 8.32 4.28 -2.69
C PRO A 48 7.92 3.60 -4.01
N ILE A 49 6.97 2.65 -3.97
CA ILE A 49 6.42 1.99 -5.17
C ILE A 49 5.74 3.02 -6.07
N ILE A 50 4.78 3.76 -5.51
CA ILE A 50 4.01 4.76 -6.24
C ILE A 50 4.91 5.87 -6.77
N GLN A 51 5.87 6.32 -5.95
CA GLN A 51 6.85 7.32 -6.36
C GLN A 51 7.70 6.83 -7.54
N THR A 52 8.11 5.56 -7.55
CA THR A 52 8.89 4.96 -8.64
C THR A 52 8.07 4.87 -9.92
N ILE A 53 6.80 4.46 -9.84
CA ILE A 53 5.88 4.47 -11.00
C ILE A 53 5.73 5.89 -11.55
N ARG A 54 5.52 6.88 -10.67
CA ARG A 54 5.40 8.30 -11.05
C ARG A 54 6.68 8.81 -11.72
N PHE A 55 7.84 8.45 -11.19
CA PHE A 55 9.14 8.80 -11.76
C PHE A 55 9.26 8.24 -13.18
N CYS A 56 9.03 6.93 -13.36
CA CYS A 56 9.10 6.30 -14.67
C CYS A 56 8.15 6.97 -15.69
N GLY A 57 6.89 7.22 -15.30
CA GLY A 57 5.92 7.88 -16.17
C GLY A 57 6.31 9.31 -16.55
N ARG A 58 6.91 10.08 -15.65
CA ARG A 58 7.38 11.45 -15.93
C ARG A 58 8.60 11.48 -16.85
N GLN A 59 9.50 10.51 -16.71
CA GLN A 59 10.76 10.44 -17.46
C GLN A 59 10.64 9.63 -18.75
N GLN A 60 9.44 9.16 -19.10
CA GLN A 60 9.22 8.25 -20.24
C GLN A 60 10.08 6.98 -20.17
N ILE A 61 10.34 6.49 -18.95
CA ILE A 61 11.03 5.23 -18.71
C ILE A 61 9.98 4.12 -18.68
N GLU A 62 10.18 3.09 -19.49
CA GLU A 62 9.28 1.94 -19.49
C GLU A 62 9.32 1.22 -18.14
N VAL A 63 8.13 1.06 -17.53
CA VAL A 63 7.96 0.35 -16.25
C VAL A 63 8.08 -1.17 -16.45
N ARG A 64 7.79 -1.66 -17.67
CA ARG A 64 7.73 -3.09 -17.96
C ARG A 64 9.14 -3.66 -18.11
N GLY A 65 9.33 -4.86 -17.58
CA GLY A 65 10.49 -5.71 -17.84
C GLY A 65 10.05 -7.06 -18.38
N HIS A 66 11.01 -7.94 -18.66
CA HIS A 66 10.72 -9.29 -19.14
C HIS A 66 10.01 -10.17 -18.09
N ARG A 67 10.10 -9.83 -16.79
CA ARG A 67 9.46 -10.58 -15.70
C ARG A 67 8.36 -9.75 -15.03
N TYR A 68 7.16 -10.32 -14.97
CA TYR A 68 5.96 -9.65 -14.44
C TYR A 68 5.63 -10.01 -12.98
N GLY A 69 6.34 -10.96 -12.35
CA GLY A 69 6.02 -11.42 -10.99
C GLY A 69 7.21 -11.99 -10.21
N GLY A 70 6.97 -12.32 -8.95
CA GLY A 70 7.95 -12.90 -8.03
C GLY A 70 8.67 -11.87 -7.15
N ARG A 71 9.35 -12.37 -6.10
CA ARG A 71 10.12 -11.55 -5.15
C ARG A 71 11.19 -10.73 -5.86
N ILE A 72 11.41 -9.50 -5.40
CA ILE A 72 12.52 -8.64 -5.84
C ILE A 72 13.65 -8.85 -4.83
N GLY A 73 14.76 -9.46 -5.26
CA GLY A 73 15.96 -9.55 -4.44
C GLY A 73 16.70 -8.21 -4.36
N LEU A 74 17.48 -8.03 -3.29
CA LEU A 74 18.33 -6.85 -3.08
C LEU A 74 19.60 -6.88 -3.94
N GLU A 75 20.00 -8.07 -4.40
CA GLU A 75 21.12 -8.28 -5.30
C GLU A 75 20.73 -8.02 -6.76
N GLU A 76 21.68 -7.53 -7.55
CA GLU A 76 21.49 -7.36 -8.99
C GLU A 76 21.36 -8.73 -9.66
N PRO A 77 20.33 -8.95 -10.50
CA PRO A 77 20.14 -10.20 -11.20
C PRO A 77 21.14 -10.33 -12.34
N GLU A 78 21.51 -11.57 -12.68
CA GLU A 78 22.37 -11.87 -13.84
C GLU A 78 21.81 -11.35 -15.17
N LYS A 79 20.48 -11.28 -15.27
CA LYS A 79 19.77 -10.78 -16.45
C LYS A 79 18.88 -9.61 -16.05
N ASN A 80 18.83 -8.58 -16.90
CA ASN A 80 17.96 -7.42 -16.72
C ASN A 80 16.50 -7.86 -16.48
N ASP A 81 15.96 -7.53 -15.30
CA ASP A 81 14.59 -7.84 -14.90
C ASP A 81 13.63 -6.65 -15.03
N GLY A 82 14.10 -5.52 -15.57
CA GLY A 82 13.33 -4.34 -15.91
C GLY A 82 13.59 -3.14 -15.02
N ASN A 83 13.41 -1.95 -15.59
CA ASN A 83 13.73 -0.67 -14.94
C ASN A 83 13.02 -0.50 -13.59
N PHE A 84 11.74 -0.88 -13.51
CA PHE A 84 10.96 -0.76 -12.28
C PHE A 84 11.56 -1.58 -11.12
N ARG A 85 11.96 -2.83 -11.40
CA ARG A 85 12.53 -3.73 -10.39
C ARG A 85 13.92 -3.27 -9.98
N SER A 86 14.74 -2.84 -10.94
CA SER A 86 16.06 -2.24 -10.67
C SER A 86 15.94 -0.97 -9.81
N LEU A 87 15.01 -0.07 -10.10
CA LEU A 87 14.81 1.15 -9.31
C LEU A 87 14.31 0.86 -7.89
N LEU A 88 13.41 -0.11 -7.71
CA LEU A 88 12.98 -0.51 -6.36
C LEU A 88 14.12 -1.10 -5.55
N ARG A 89 14.98 -1.93 -6.17
CA ARG A 89 16.19 -2.47 -5.56
C ARG A 89 17.17 -1.36 -5.16
N TYR A 90 17.43 -0.43 -6.08
CA TYR A 90 18.26 0.73 -5.83
C TYR A 90 17.76 1.53 -4.63
N ARG A 91 16.44 1.80 -4.55
CA ARG A 91 15.84 2.52 -3.43
C ARG A 91 15.97 1.77 -2.10
N ALA A 92 15.72 0.47 -2.10
CA ALA A 92 15.92 -0.36 -0.91
C ALA A 92 17.37 -0.27 -0.42
N ASN A 93 18.34 -0.44 -1.33
CA ASN A 93 19.77 -0.33 -0.99
C ASN A 93 20.19 1.09 -0.58
N SER A 94 19.45 2.13 -0.99
CA SER A 94 19.75 3.54 -0.70
C SER A 94 19.05 4.11 0.54
N GLY A 95 18.38 3.28 1.35
CA GLY A 95 17.84 3.71 2.65
C GLY A 95 16.34 3.54 2.85
N ASP A 96 15.59 3.09 1.83
CA ASP A 96 14.17 2.71 2.00
C ASP A 96 14.07 1.35 2.72
N ASN A 97 14.38 1.33 4.02
CA ASN A 97 14.51 0.10 4.81
C ASN A 97 13.17 -0.62 5.00
N ASP A 98 12.04 0.09 4.96
CA ASP A 98 10.70 -0.50 5.01
C ASP A 98 10.46 -1.52 3.86
N PHE A 99 11.27 -1.43 2.80
CA PHE A 99 11.23 -2.28 1.60
C PHE A 99 12.02 -3.58 1.70
N LYS A 100 12.90 -3.73 2.70
CA LYS A 100 13.86 -4.85 2.80
C LYS A 100 13.29 -6.11 3.45
N ASP A 101 12.21 -5.96 4.20
CA ASP A 101 11.60 -7.01 5.03
C ASP A 101 10.59 -7.91 4.29
#